data_AF-A0A2L1U0P3-F1
#
_entry.id   AF-A0A2L1U0P3-F1
#
_cell.length_a   1.000
_cell.length_b   1.000
_cell.length_c   1.000
_cell.angle_alpha   90.00
_cell.angle_beta   90.00
_cell.angle_gamma   90.00
#
_symmetry.space_group_name_H-M   'P 1'
#
loop_
_entity.id
_entity.type
_entity.pdbx_description
1 polymer ?
#
loop_
_entity_poly.entity_id
_entity_poly.type
_entity_poly.pdbx_seq_one_letter_code
_entity_poly.pdbx_strand_id
1 'polypeptide(L)' 'MSANEIVDRFLNYLEVSRRDIDISLLNDLIRNHQLKVRWENVTKILDYERGYLTNEFLPPLRNTLIES' A
#
# COMPACT_ATOMS: atom_id res chain seq x y z
N MET A 1 12.54 1.78 8.36
CA MET A 1 12.64 2.26 6.97
C MET A 1 12.42 3.76 7.01
N SER A 2 13.29 4.54 6.38
CA SER A 2 13.11 5.98 6.28
C SER A 2 11.96 6.30 5.33
N ALA A 3 11.34 7.48 5.49
CA ALA A 3 10.28 7.93 4.59
C ALA A 3 10.75 7.95 3.12
N ASN A 4 12.01 8.32 2.87
CA ASN A 4 12.59 8.35 1.52
C ASN A 4 12.68 6.94 0.91
N GLU A 5 13.10 5.94 1.68
CA GLU A 5 13.16 4.55 1.19
C GLU A 5 11.76 4.02 0.81
N ILE A 6 10.71 4.43 1.53
CA ILE A 6 9.33 4.05 1.23
C ILE A 6 8.89 4.69 -0.08
N VAL A 7 9.14 5.98 -0.23
CA VAL A 7 8.81 6.73 -1.45
C VAL A 7 9.53 6.16 -2.66
N ASP A 8 10.82 5.87 -2.56
CA ASP A 8 11.60 5.35 -3.68
C ASP A 8 11.12 3.96 -4.12
N ARG A 9 10.75 3.10 -3.17
CA ARG A 9 10.13 1.79 -3.50
C ARG A 9 8.77 1.96 -4.17
N PHE A 10 7.94 2.88 -3.70
CA PHE A 10 6.63 3.15 -4.27
C PHE A 10 6.74 3.69 -5.70
N LEU A 11 7.61 4.66 -5.92
CA LEU A 11 7.90 5.22 -7.25
C LEU A 11 8.44 4.16 -8.21
N ASN A 12 9.35 3.30 -7.75
CA ASN A 12 9.87 2.19 -8.54
C ASN A 12 8.77 1.20 -8.93
N TYR A 13 7.92 0.79 -7.97
CA TYR A 13 6.79 -0.11 -8.26
C TYR A 13 5.85 0.47 -9.33
N LEU A 14 5.53 1.76 -9.22
CA LEU A 14 4.68 2.47 -10.17
C LEU A 14 5.38 2.82 -11.50
N GLU A 15 6.69 2.57 -11.63
CA GLU A 15 7.51 3.00 -12.77
C GLU A 15 7.40 4.51 -13.05
N VAL A 16 7.38 5.31 -11.97
CA VAL A 16 7.36 6.77 -12.05
C VAL A 16 8.69 7.33 -11.56
N SER A 17 9.35 8.12 -12.39
CA SER A 17 10.62 8.76 -12.03
C SER A 17 10.41 9.84 -10.97
N ARG A 18 11.37 9.95 -10.03
CA ARG A 18 11.41 11.04 -9.05
C ARG A 18 11.66 12.37 -9.78
N ARG A 19 10.80 13.36 -9.54
CA ARG A 19 10.87 14.71 -10.11
C ARG A 19 10.18 15.72 -9.20
N ASP A 20 10.21 16.99 -9.58
CA ASP A 20 9.56 18.07 -8.83
C ASP A 20 8.05 17.83 -8.69
N ILE A 21 7.49 18.33 -7.59
CA ILE A 21 6.08 18.13 -7.26
C ILE A 21 5.25 19.07 -8.15
N ASP A 22 4.57 18.48 -9.12
CA ASP A 22 3.64 19.16 -10.00
C ASP A 22 2.37 18.31 -10.25
N ILE A 23 1.40 18.89 -10.96
CA ILE A 23 0.14 18.20 -11.27
C ILE A 23 0.33 17.05 -12.25
N SER A 24 1.37 17.10 -13.09
CA SER A 24 1.70 16.02 -14.02
C SER A 24 2.17 14.78 -13.26
N LEU A 25 3.00 14.96 -12.23
CA LEU A 25 3.45 13.90 -11.35
C LEU A 25 2.25 13.22 -10.66
N LEU A 26 1.31 14.01 -10.11
CA LEU A 26 0.11 13.45 -9.48
C LEU A 26 -0.71 12.60 -10.46
N ASN A 27 -0.88 13.08 -11.69
CA ASN A 27 -1.63 12.35 -12.72
C ASN A 27 -0.96 11.02 -13.09
N ASP A 28 0.37 11.00 -13.22
CA ASP A 28 1.12 9.77 -13.50
C ASP A 28 1.01 8.77 -12.34
N LEU A 29 1.12 9.25 -11.09
CA LEU A 29 0.97 8.42 -9.90
C LEU A 29 -0.40 7.75 -9.86
N ILE A 30 -1.48 8.51 -10.07
CA ILE A 30 -2.85 8.00 -10.07
C ILE A 30 -3.03 6.97 -11.18
N ARG A 31 -2.64 7.32 -12.41
CA ARG A 31 -2.79 6.46 -13.58
C ARG A 31 -2.04 5.14 -13.40
N ASN A 32 -0.76 5.19 -13.05
CA ASN A 32 0.05 3.99 -12.93
C ASN A 32 -0.37 3.14 -11.73
N HIS A 33 -0.82 3.76 -10.63
CA HIS A 33 -1.40 3.04 -9.51
C HIS A 33 -2.65 2.26 -9.96
N GLN A 34 -3.58 2.89 -10.67
CA GLN A 34 -4.79 2.23 -11.16
C GLN A 34 -4.50 1.06 -12.13
N LEU A 35 -3.44 1.16 -12.93
CA LEU A 35 -3.03 0.11 -13.87
C LEU A 35 -2.32 -1.06 -13.19
N LYS A 36 -1.49 -0.80 -12.16
CA LYS A 36 -0.62 -1.80 -11.53
C LYS A 36 -1.19 -2.38 -10.25
N VAL A 37 -1.93 -1.59 -9.47
CA VAL A 37 -2.52 -2.04 -8.20
C VAL A 37 -3.89 -2.62 -8.49
N ARG A 38 -3.97 -3.94 -8.43
CA ARG A 38 -5.24 -4.66 -8.62
C ARG A 38 -6.20 -4.29 -7.51
N TRP A 39 -7.43 -3.96 -7.90
CA TRP A 39 -8.55 -3.90 -6.98
C TRP A 39 -8.96 -5.33 -6.63
N GLU A 40 -8.46 -5.84 -5.50
CA GLU A 40 -8.77 -7.19 -5.04
C GLU A 40 -9.19 -7.21 -3.57
N ASN A 41 -10.05 -8.15 -3.22
CA ASN A 41 -10.56 -8.38 -1.86
C ASN A 41 -9.95 -9.62 -1.20
N VAL A 42 -8.90 -10.20 -1.79
CA VAL A 42 -8.32 -11.49 -1.36
C VAL A 42 -7.91 -11.44 0.11
N THR A 43 -7.23 -10.38 0.56
CA THR A 43 -6.82 -10.25 1.95
C THR A 43 -8.02 -10.20 2.91
N LYS A 44 -9.11 -9.55 2.50
CA LYS A 44 -10.35 -9.52 3.29
C LYS A 44 -10.99 -10.90 3.41
N ILE A 45 -10.93 -11.72 2.36
CA ILE A 45 -11.41 -13.11 2.37
C ILE A 45 -10.54 -13.95 3.30
N LEU A 46 -9.22 -13.85 3.19
CA LEU A 46 -8.28 -14.59 4.05
C LEU A 46 -8.43 -14.21 5.53
N ASP A 47 -8.58 -12.91 5.82
CA ASP A 47 -8.82 -12.41 7.17
C ASP A 47 -10.16 -12.92 7.72
N TYR A 48 -11.20 -12.99 6.89
CA TYR A 48 -12.49 -13.54 7.26
C TYR A 48 -12.43 -15.05 7.54
N GLU A 49 -11.81 -15.84 6.67
CA GLU A 49 -11.67 -17.29 6.84
C GLU A 49 -10.90 -17.62 8.12
N ARG A 50 -9.78 -16.91 8.35
CA ARG A 50 -9.03 -17.01 9.61
C ARG A 50 -9.92 -16.64 10.80
N GLY A 51 -10.60 -15.50 10.74
CA GLY A 51 -11.44 -15.02 11.83
C GLY A 51 -12.61 -15.94 12.13
N TYR A 52 -13.17 -16.62 11.13
CA TYR A 52 -14.19 -17.64 11.34
C TYR A 52 -13.65 -18.84 12.13
N LEU A 53 -12.40 -19.24 11.88
CA LEU A 53 -11.75 -20.37 12.57
C LEU A 53 -11.25 -20.00 13.97
N THR A 54 -10.82 -18.75 14.19
CA THR A 54 -10.13 -18.33 15.43
C THR A 54 -10.93 -17.34 16.28
N ASN A 55 -12.10 -16.88 15.82
CA ASN A 55 -12.86 -15.75 16.37
C ASN A 55 -12.07 -14.41 16.37
N GLU A 56 -11.04 -14.27 15.52
CA GLU A 56 -10.22 -13.08 15.36
C GLU A 56 -10.35 -12.51 13.93
N PHE A 57 -11.32 -11.62 13.71
CA PHE A 57 -11.63 -11.06 12.38
C PHE A 57 -10.74 -9.88 11.96
N LEU A 58 -9.91 -9.39 12.87
CA LEU A 58 -8.97 -8.31 12.59
C LEU A 58 -7.56 -8.88 12.53
N PRO A 59 -6.74 -8.48 11.53
CA PRO A 59 -5.34 -8.85 11.54
C PRO A 59 -4.70 -8.33 12.84
N PRO A 60 -3.77 -9.09 13.44
CA PRO A 60 -3.11 -8.66 14.66
C PRO A 60 -2.38 -7.34 14.40
N LEU A 61 -2.56 -6.38 15.31
CA LEU A 61 -1.81 -5.13 15.32
C LEU A 61 -0.33 -5.43 15.65
N ARG A 62 0.43 -5.98 14.71
CA ARG A 62 1.89 -6.11 14.83
C ARG A 62 2.51 -4.74 14.57
N ASN A 63 2.86 -4.05 15.65
CA ASN A 63 3.73 -2.87 15.73
C ASN A 63 3.76 -1.99 14.47
N THR A 64 2.64 -1.36 14.12
CA THR A 64 2.69 0.04 13.66
C THR A 64 2.91 0.90 14.89
N LEU A 65 4.12 0.83 15.46
CA LEU A 65 4.64 1.89 16.30
C LEU A 65 4.79 3.09 15.38
N ILE A 66 3.75 3.93 15.37
CA ILE A 66 3.95 5.36 15.24
C ILE A 66 4.75 5.71 16.49
N GLU A 67 6.08 5.71 16.36
CA GLU A 67 6.94 6.31 17.38
C GLU A 67 6.45 7.75 17.56
N SER A 68 6.10 8.03 18.81
CA SER A 68 5.48 9.26 19.30
C SER A 68 6.49 10.39 19.37
#